data_AF-A0A529Y3Q9-F1
#
_entry.id   AF-A0A529Y3Q9-F1
#
_cell.length_a   1.000
_cell.length_b   1.000
_cell.length_c   1.000
_cell.angle_alpha   90.00
_cell.angle_beta   90.00
_cell.angle_gamma   90.00
#
_symmetry.space_group_name_H-M   'P 1'
#
loop_
_entity.id
_entity.type
_entity.pdbx_description
1 polymer ?
#
loop_
_entity_poly.entity_id
_entity_poly.type
_entity_poly.pdbx_seq_one_letter_code
_entity_poly.pdbx_strand_id
1 'polypeptide(L)' 'MFGKKVPHWVLAIGDDGDHILIHDPWVEDERQETILDAANIPVPYDIFMNMAQFGRDGLRAAITLGKR' A
#
# COMPACT_ATOMS: atom_id res chain seq x y z
N MET A 1 -12.75 -13.08 -6.71
CA MET A 1 -11.80 -12.07 -6.20
C MET A 1 -12.43 -10.68 -6.23
N PHE A 2 -13.24 -10.37 -7.25
CA PHE A 2 -14.25 -9.31 -7.16
C PHE A 2 -15.26 -9.57 -6.03
N GLY A 3 -15.54 -8.53 -5.23
CA GLY A 3 -16.53 -8.56 -4.14
C GLY A 3 -16.05 -9.06 -2.78
N LYS A 4 -14.76 -9.40 -2.60
CA LYS A 4 -14.21 -9.78 -1.29
C LYS A 4 -13.16 -8.76 -0.83
N LYS A 5 -13.34 -8.20 0.37
CA LYS A 5 -12.31 -7.41 1.05
C LYS A 5 -11.20 -8.34 1.52
N VAL A 6 -10.17 -8.51 0.70
CA VAL A 6 -8.97 -9.28 1.02
C VAL A 6 -7.82 -8.28 1.19
N PRO A 7 -7.10 -8.28 2.32
CA PRO A 7 -5.95 -7.40 2.48
C PRO A 7 -4.82 -7.88 1.55
N HIS A 8 -4.07 -6.94 0.98
CA HIS A 8 -2.84 -7.22 0.26
C HIS A 8 -1.71 -6.37 0.84
N TRP A 9 -0.46 -6.70 0.49
CA TRP A 9 0.72 -5.99 0.95
C TRP A 9 1.16 -4.97 -0.08
N VAL A 10 1.43 -3.75 0.38
CA VAL A 10 2.15 -2.72 -0.38
C VAL A 10 3.53 -2.54 0.22
N LEU A 11 4.47 -2.04 -0.58
CA LEU A 11 5.81 -1.71 -0.11
C LEU A 11 5.90 -0.22 0.19
N ALA A 12 6.10 0.14 1.46
CA ALA A 12 6.49 1.50 1.83
C ALA A 12 7.99 1.68 1.55
N ILE A 13 8.34 2.67 0.73
CA ILE A 13 9.70 2.88 0.22
C ILE A 13 10.32 4.21 0.64
N GLY A 14 9.52 5.14 1.16
CA GLY A 14 9.99 6.46 1.53
C GLY A 14 9.01 7.23 2.39
N ASP A 15 9.53 8.30 2.98
CA ASP A 15 8.85 9.28 3.81
C ASP A 15 9.39 10.65 3.35
N ASP A 16 8.50 11.56 2.95
CA ASP A 16 8.86 12.90 2.49
C ASP A 16 8.54 14.02 3.51
N GLY A 17 8.09 13.65 4.71
CA GLY A 17 7.65 14.56 5.77
C GLY A 17 6.13 14.71 5.86
N ASP A 18 5.39 14.50 4.77
CA ASP A 18 3.92 14.62 4.71
C ASP A 18 3.23 13.34 4.20
N HIS A 19 3.97 12.47 3.49
CA HIS A 19 3.47 11.28 2.82
C HIS A 19 4.38 10.07 3.07
N ILE A 20 3.77 8.88 3.06
CA ILE A 20 4.49 7.64 2.79
C ILE A 20 4.42 7.38 1.28
N LEU A 21 5.59 7.19 0.67
CA LEU A 21 5.69 6.73 -0.72
C LEU A 21 5.53 5.21 -0.75
N ILE A 22 4.58 4.73 -1.53
CA ILE A 22 4.33 3.28 -1.68
C ILE A 22 4.57 2.78 -3.11
N HIS A 23 4.84 1.49 -3.20
CA HIS A 23 4.72 0.69 -4.42
C HIS A 23 3.64 -0.36 -4.22
N ASP A 24 2.62 -0.33 -5.08
CA ASP A 24 1.60 -1.37 -5.12
C ASP A 24 2.05 -2.46 -6.11
N PRO A 25 2.21 -3.72 -5.69
CA PRO A 25 2.55 -4.81 -6.62
C PRO A 25 1.39 -5.18 -7.55
N TRP A 26 0.18 -4.66 -7.31
CA TRP A 26 -0.99 -4.90 -8.14
C TRP A 26 -1.09 -3.88 -9.27
N VAL A 27 -1.08 -4.35 -10.51
CA VAL A 27 -1.33 -3.56 -11.72
C VAL A 27 -2.53 -4.17 -12.45
N GLU A 28 -3.59 -3.41 -12.67
CA GLU A 28 -4.79 -3.88 -13.38
C GLU A 28 -4.61 -3.72 -14.91
N ASP A 29 -3.93 -4.68 -15.52
CA ASP A 29 -3.64 -4.71 -16.98
C ASP A 29 -4.89 -4.51 -17.86
N GLU A 30 -6.03 -5.08 -17.44
CA GLU A 30 -7.31 -4.98 -18.16
C GLU A 30 -7.85 -3.54 -18.24
N ARG A 31 -7.38 -2.65 -17.36
CA ARG A 31 -7.76 -1.23 -17.32
C ARG A 31 -6.67 -0.29 -17.82
N GLN A 32 -5.64 -0.84 -18.46
CA GLN A 32 -4.48 -0.10 -18.97
C GLN A 32 -3.67 0.59 -17.87
N GLU A 33 -3.73 0.11 -16.63
CA GLU A 33 -2.79 0.54 -15.60
C GLU A 33 -1.39 0.07 -15.98
N THR A 34 -0.40 0.91 -15.75
CA THR A 34 1.00 0.59 -15.96
C THR A 34 1.72 0.46 -14.62
N ILE A 35 2.90 -0.16 -14.64
CA ILE A 35 3.77 -0.26 -13.45
C ILE A 35 4.10 1.15 -12.90
N LEU A 36 4.16 2.17 -13.76
CA LEU A 36 4.43 3.53 -13.34
C LEU A 36 3.27 4.13 -12.54
N ASP A 37 2.03 3.72 -12.84
CA ASP A 37 0.83 4.16 -12.10
C ASP A 37 0.78 3.55 -10.69
N ALA A 38 1.44 2.40 -10.51
CA ALA A 38 1.54 1.70 -9.23
C ALA A 38 2.84 2.03 -8.45
N ALA A 39 3.71 2.88 -8.98
CA ALA A 39 5.01 3.22 -8.41
C ALA A 39 5.05 4.64 -7.82
N ASN A 40 5.81 4.80 -6.74
CA ASN A 40 6.05 6.06 -6.00
C ASN A 40 4.76 6.82 -5.66
N ILE A 41 3.69 6.12 -5.31
CA ILE A 41 2.41 6.74 -4.97
C ILE A 41 2.56 7.45 -3.62
N PRO A 42 2.40 8.79 -3.54
CA PRO A 42 2.41 9.50 -2.27
C PRO A 42 1.06 9.32 -1.57
N VAL A 43 1.08 8.79 -0.35
CA VAL A 43 -0.12 8.62 0.48
C VAL A 43 0.03 9.45 1.74
N PRO A 44 -0.87 10.42 2.00
CA PRO A 44 -0.88 11.19 3.24
C PRO A 44 -0.95 10.27 4.48
N TYR A 45 -0.33 10.66 5.59
CA TYR A 45 -0.23 9.80 6.77
C TYR A 45 -1.56 9.32 7.33
N ASP A 46 -2.55 10.20 7.42
CA ASP A 46 -3.89 9.85 7.93
C ASP A 46 -4.56 8.80 7.05
N ILE A 47 -4.44 8.94 5.72
CA ILE A 47 -4.93 7.98 4.74
C ILE A 47 -4.16 6.66 4.84
N PHE A 48 -2.82 6.70 4.89
CA PHE A 48 -1.99 5.51 5.00
C PHE A 48 -2.33 4.71 6.26
N MET A 49 -2.45 5.38 7.41
CA MET A 49 -2.81 4.73 8.67
C MET A 49 -4.23 4.14 8.63
N ASN A 50 -5.15 4.75 7.88
CA ASN A 50 -6.49 4.21 7.66
C ASN A 50 -6.51 2.99 6.72
N MET A 51 -5.66 3.00 5.68
CA MET A 51 -5.50 1.88 4.75
C MET A 51 -4.80 0.68 5.40
N ALA A 52 -3.82 0.93 6.27
CA ALA A 52 -2.99 -0.09 6.92
C ALA A 52 -3.71 -0.82 8.07
N GLN A 53 -5.01 -1.06 7.97
CA GLN A 53 -5.81 -1.75 8.98
C GLN A 53 -6.80 -2.75 8.36
N PHE A 54 -7.06 -3.85 9.06
CA PHE A 54 -7.97 -4.90 8.61
C PHE A 54 -8.95 -5.34 9.71
N GLY A 55 -10.20 -5.58 9.32
CA GLY A 55 -11.26 -6.04 10.23
C GLY A 55 -11.81 -4.96 11.16
N ARG A 56 -12.75 -5.34 12.03
CA ARG A 56 -13.40 -4.42 12.98
C ARG A 56 -12.46 -3.91 14.07
N ASP A 57 -11.49 -4.73 14.46
CA ASP A 57 -10.54 -4.43 15.52
C ASP A 57 -9.35 -3.58 15.03
N GLY A 58 -9.30 -3.26 13.72
CA GLY A 58 -8.23 -2.43 13.14
C GLY A 58 -6.86 -3.08 13.20
N LEU A 59 -6.78 -4.39 12.92
CA LEU A 59 -5.52 -5.14 12.96
C LEU A 59 -4.53 -4.57 11.94
N ARG A 60 -3.28 -4.36 12.37
CA ARG A 60 -2.20 -3.85 11.53
C ARG A 60 -1.01 -4.79 11.56
N ALA A 61 -0.29 -4.87 10.45
CA ALA A 61 0.95 -5.63 10.36
C ALA A 61 1.94 -4.88 9.48
N ALA A 62 3.21 -4.95 9.84
CA ALA A 62 4.32 -4.41 9.08
C ALA A 62 5.51 -5.38 9.15
N ILE A 63 6.27 -5.45 8.07
CA ILE A 63 7.53 -6.19 8.00
C ILE A 63 8.62 -5.18 7.68
N THR A 64 9.63 -5.09 8.54
CA THR A 64 10.81 -4.25 8.28
C THR A 64 11.91 -5.12 7.69
N LEU A 65 12.41 -4.72 6.52
CA LEU A 65 13.52 -5.38 5.86
C LEU A 65 14.84 -4.71 6.30
N GLY A 66 15.86 -5.53 6.59
CA GLY A 66 17.19 -5.06 7.01
C GLY A 66 18.29 -5.93 6.42
N LYS A 67 19.54 -5.52 6.61
CA LYS A 67 20.69 -6.38 6.27
C LYS A 67 20.64 -7.67 7.09
N ARG A 68 21.11 -8.76 6.50
CA ARG A 68 21.24 -10.06 7.16
C ARG A 68 22.46 -10.08 8.08
#